data_AF-A0A316KQA6-F1
#
_entry.id   AF-A0A316KQA6-F1
#
_cell.length_a   1.000
_cell.length_b   1.000
_cell.length_c   1.000
_cell.angle_alpha   90.00
_cell.angle_beta   90.00
_cell.angle_gamma   90.00
#
_symmetry.space_group_name_H-M   'P 1'
#
loop_
_entity.id
_entity.type
_entity.pdbx_description
1 polymer ?
#
loop_
_entity_poly.entity_id
_entity_poly.type
_entity_poly.pdbx_seq_one_letter_code
_entity_poly.pdbx_strand_id
1 'polypeptide(L)'
;MAGNTPGLSKVELRPGWRMADGTHMAALHIVLEPGWKTYWRAPGDVGIPPQFSWDGSENIQAVSANWPTPVVFFEQGMRSVGYTSEVVIPLHMTAQSSGAAMHLQGALQIGLCKDICIPANLAFNAVLPADVTRPDPVIAAAMTNRPYSAREAGVLGVTCSIEAATDGGLVLHAKINMPSAGGIEYVVVEAGNPRLWVAEPDSHRDGMTLHASTRLMHVDGRSFVLDRSTLRFTVIGESRAVDILGCAS
;
A
#
# COMPACT_ATOMS: atom_id res chain seq x y z
N MET A 1 7.80 18.34 -11.83
CA MET A 1 8.00 18.21 -13.29
C MET A 1 8.49 16.80 -13.58
N ALA A 2 7.75 16.01 -14.35
CA ALA A 2 8.15 14.66 -14.82
C ALA A 2 9.19 14.72 -15.96
N GLY A 3 10.10 15.70 -15.90
CA GLY A 3 11.04 15.97 -16.98
C GLY A 3 12.05 14.84 -17.11
N ASN A 4 11.79 13.92 -18.03
CA ASN A 4 12.70 12.91 -18.57
C ASN A 4 12.86 11.59 -17.78
N THR A 5 11.92 11.22 -16.89
CA THR A 5 11.94 9.90 -16.25
C THR A 5 11.29 8.85 -17.17
N PRO A 6 12.01 7.81 -17.62
CA PRO A 6 11.43 6.77 -18.46
C PRO A 6 10.23 6.10 -17.78
N GLY A 7 9.16 5.84 -18.54
CA GLY A 7 7.97 5.17 -18.03
C GLY A 7 6.96 6.06 -17.33
N LEU A 8 7.21 7.37 -17.21
CA LEU A 8 6.28 8.34 -16.62
C LEU A 8 5.75 9.32 -17.64
N SER A 9 4.44 9.28 -17.86
CA SER A 9 3.72 10.27 -18.65
C SER A 9 3.44 11.54 -17.84
N LYS A 10 3.14 11.39 -16.53
CA LYS A 10 2.79 12.51 -15.66
C LYS A 10 3.05 12.18 -14.19
N VAL A 11 3.52 13.18 -13.44
CA VAL A 11 3.50 13.17 -11.98
C VAL A 11 3.07 14.55 -11.50
N GLU A 12 1.98 14.61 -10.75
CA GLU A 12 1.48 15.85 -10.16
C GLU A 12 1.04 15.65 -8.70
N LEU A 13 1.31 16.63 -7.87
CA LEU A 13 0.66 16.76 -6.56
C LEU A 13 -0.63 17.55 -6.78
N ARG A 14 -1.78 16.91 -6.51
CA ARG A 14 -3.09 17.54 -6.50
C ARG A 14 -3.32 18.16 -5.12
N PRO A 15 -3.48 19.49 -5.00
CA PRO A 15 -3.57 20.15 -3.70
C PRO A 15 -4.77 19.70 -2.86
N GLY A 16 -5.89 19.35 -3.49
CA GLY A 16 -7.06 18.85 -2.80
C GLY A 16 -7.76 19.90 -1.93
N TRP A 17 -8.20 19.54 -0.73
CA TRP A 17 -9.05 20.38 0.12
C TRP A 17 -8.87 20.14 1.62
N ARG A 18 -9.26 21.14 2.41
CA ARG A 18 -9.42 21.07 3.86
C ARG A 18 -10.73 20.34 4.21
N MET A 19 -10.62 19.27 4.99
CA MET A 19 -11.74 18.47 5.48
C MET A 19 -12.41 19.14 6.70
N ALA A 20 -13.64 18.71 7.01
CA ALA A 20 -14.45 19.29 8.08
C ALA A 20 -13.85 19.12 9.49
N ASP A 21 -13.03 18.08 9.70
CA ASP A 21 -12.32 17.82 10.95
C ASP A 21 -10.99 18.61 11.06
N GLY A 22 -10.70 19.49 10.09
CA GLY A 22 -9.48 20.31 10.04
C GLY A 22 -8.28 19.62 9.40
N THR A 23 -8.37 18.33 9.06
CA THR A 23 -7.33 17.62 8.30
C THR A 23 -7.33 18.05 6.84
N HIS A 24 -6.23 17.79 6.12
CA HIS A 24 -6.14 18.10 4.70
C HIS A 24 -6.05 16.83 3.86
N MET A 25 -6.79 16.81 2.77
CA MET A 25 -6.72 15.76 1.76
C MET A 25 -6.05 16.31 0.52
N ALA A 26 -4.95 15.70 0.11
CA ALA A 26 -4.28 15.92 -1.18
C ALA A 26 -4.11 14.58 -1.90
N ALA A 27 -3.50 14.55 -3.08
CA ALA A 27 -3.09 13.29 -3.68
C ALA A 27 -1.88 13.42 -4.58
N LEU A 28 -1.03 12.40 -4.60
CA LEU A 28 -0.02 12.25 -5.65
C LEU A 28 -0.63 11.46 -6.80
N HIS A 29 -0.68 12.05 -7.98
CA HIS A 29 -1.22 11.45 -9.19
C HIS A 29 -0.08 11.12 -10.16
N ILE A 30 0.07 9.83 -10.44
CA ILE A 30 1.14 9.26 -11.26
C ILE A 30 0.48 8.59 -12.47
N VAL A 31 0.84 9.02 -13.67
CA VAL A 31 0.42 8.40 -14.93
C VAL A 31 1.64 7.79 -15.59
N LEU A 32 1.54 6.51 -15.89
CA LEU A 32 2.58 5.69 -16.49
C LEU A 32 2.48 5.74 -18.01
N GLU A 33 3.59 5.48 -18.69
CA GLU A 33 3.56 5.20 -20.12
C GLU A 33 2.95 3.81 -20.40
N PRO A 34 2.38 3.55 -21.60
CA PRO A 34 1.82 2.24 -21.92
C PRO A 34 2.80 1.08 -21.70
N GLY A 35 2.34 0.04 -21.02
CA GLY A 35 3.11 -1.16 -20.69
C GLY A 35 3.98 -1.06 -19.43
N TRP A 36 4.18 0.15 -18.90
CA TRP A 36 4.89 0.36 -17.64
C TRP A 36 4.01 0.14 -16.42
N LYS A 37 4.64 -0.24 -15.32
CA LYS A 37 4.04 -0.54 -14.02
C LYS A 37 4.82 0.16 -12.91
N THR A 38 4.15 0.42 -11.79
CA THR A 38 4.79 0.85 -10.54
C THR A 38 4.32 -0.06 -9.41
N TYR A 39 5.10 -0.10 -8.34
CA TYR A 39 4.88 -1.01 -7.22
C TYR A 39 3.94 -0.44 -6.17
N TRP A 40 3.22 -1.34 -5.49
CA TRP A 40 2.46 -1.06 -4.29
C TRP A 40 3.38 -0.99 -3.07
N ARG A 41 2.88 -0.53 -1.91
CA ARG A 41 3.66 -0.47 -0.67
C ARG A 41 4.25 -1.82 -0.22
N ALA A 42 3.58 -2.92 -0.55
CA ALA A 42 4.00 -4.28 -0.25
C ALA A 42 4.05 -5.07 -1.56
N PRO A 43 5.12 -4.92 -2.35
CA PRO A 43 5.09 -5.29 -3.76
C PRO A 43 5.37 -6.76 -4.05
N GLY A 44 5.67 -7.57 -3.02
CA GLY A 44 6.19 -8.93 -3.17
C GLY A 44 7.73 -8.95 -3.16
N ASP A 45 8.31 -10.12 -3.42
CA ASP A 45 9.74 -10.38 -3.20
C ASP A 45 10.67 -9.65 -4.18
N VAL A 46 10.18 -9.28 -5.36
CA VAL A 46 11.00 -8.69 -6.43
C VAL A 46 10.71 -7.22 -6.72
N GLY A 47 9.69 -6.65 -6.10
CA GLY A 47 9.31 -5.26 -6.34
C GLY A 47 10.12 -4.26 -5.52
N ILE A 48 10.19 -3.02 -6.01
CA ILE A 48 10.84 -1.91 -5.31
C ILE A 48 9.76 -1.11 -4.58
N PRO A 49 9.65 -1.23 -3.24
CA PRO A 49 8.57 -0.56 -2.50
C PRO A 49 8.75 0.97 -2.57
N PRO A 50 7.65 1.71 -2.73
CA PRO A 50 7.68 3.17 -2.72
C PRO A 50 8.11 3.73 -1.37
N GLN A 51 8.98 4.75 -1.38
CA GLN A 51 9.47 5.42 -0.17
C GLN A 51 9.23 6.92 -0.27
N PHE A 52 8.45 7.44 0.68
CA PHE A 52 8.18 8.88 0.79
C PHE A 52 9.18 9.55 1.76
N SER A 53 9.65 10.73 1.37
CA SER A 53 10.22 11.73 2.27
C SER A 53 9.35 13.00 2.17
N TRP A 54 9.14 13.64 3.32
CA TRP A 54 8.36 14.87 3.45
C TRP A 54 9.25 16.06 3.87
N ASP A 55 10.57 15.93 3.68
CA ASP A 55 11.54 16.94 4.09
C ASP A 55 11.27 18.28 3.39
N GLY A 56 11.31 19.36 4.18
CA GLY A 56 10.99 20.71 3.71
C GLY A 56 9.51 21.07 3.76
N SER A 57 8.63 20.15 4.20
CA SER A 57 7.22 20.50 4.45
C SER A 57 7.07 21.46 5.63
N GLU A 58 6.13 22.40 5.52
CA GLU A 58 5.84 23.39 6.55
C GLU A 58 4.40 23.29 7.04
N ASN A 59 4.20 23.48 8.34
CA ASN A 59 2.91 23.36 9.01
C ASN A 59 2.24 21.97 8.88
N ILE A 60 3.03 20.90 8.71
CA ILE A 60 2.55 19.51 8.61
C ILE A 60 3.03 18.71 9.82
N GLN A 61 2.12 18.08 10.55
CA GLN A 61 2.45 17.24 11.70
C GLN A 61 2.61 15.77 11.30
N ALA A 62 1.70 15.25 10.48
CA ALA A 62 1.76 13.89 9.97
C ALA A 62 1.18 13.82 8.55
N VAL A 63 1.68 12.85 7.78
CA VAL A 63 1.17 12.47 6.46
C VAL A 63 0.89 10.98 6.45
N SER A 64 -0.30 10.59 6.01
CA SER A 64 -0.68 9.19 5.80
C SER A 64 -1.03 8.99 4.34
N ALA A 65 -0.40 8.01 3.70
CA ALA A 65 -0.72 7.62 2.33
C ALA A 65 -1.82 6.54 2.35
N ASN A 66 -2.95 6.85 1.72
CA ASN A 66 -4.03 5.91 1.50
C ASN A 66 -3.82 5.24 0.16
N TRP A 67 -3.44 3.97 0.18
CA TRP A 67 -3.12 3.25 -1.04
C TRP A 67 -4.39 2.73 -1.72
N PRO A 68 -4.59 3.01 -3.01
CA PRO A 68 -5.67 2.40 -3.78
C PRO A 68 -5.52 0.88 -3.87
N THR A 69 -6.61 0.20 -4.22
CA THR A 69 -6.61 -1.24 -4.50
C THR A 69 -5.55 -1.56 -5.55
N PRO A 70 -4.53 -2.37 -5.22
CA PRO A 70 -3.51 -2.77 -6.18
C PRO A 70 -4.02 -3.92 -7.06
N VAL A 71 -3.28 -4.17 -8.13
CA VAL A 71 -3.43 -5.37 -8.96
C VAL A 71 -2.25 -6.31 -8.76
N VAL A 72 -2.49 -7.60 -8.99
CA VAL A 72 -1.46 -8.62 -9.05
C VAL A 72 -1.04 -8.81 -10.50
N PHE A 73 0.27 -8.84 -10.74
CA PHE A 73 0.85 -9.18 -12.04
C PHE A 73 2.09 -10.06 -11.84
N PHE A 74 2.58 -10.65 -12.92
CA PHE A 74 3.76 -11.50 -12.90
C PHE A 74 4.87 -10.88 -13.74
N GLU A 75 6.06 -10.75 -13.16
CA GLU A 75 7.27 -10.24 -13.78
C GLU A 75 8.31 -11.37 -13.76
N GLN A 76 8.74 -11.81 -14.94
CA GLN A 76 9.72 -12.90 -15.09
C GLN A 76 9.32 -14.20 -14.33
N GLY A 77 8.01 -14.47 -14.24
CA GLY A 77 7.47 -15.65 -13.55
C GLY A 77 7.30 -15.49 -12.03
N MET A 78 7.65 -14.33 -11.46
CA MET A 78 7.47 -14.01 -10.04
C MET A 78 6.30 -13.05 -9.85
N ARG A 79 5.54 -13.19 -8.77
CA ARG A 79 4.41 -12.30 -8.50
C ARG A 79 4.91 -10.93 -8.09
N SER A 80 4.15 -9.92 -8.46
CA SER A 80 4.32 -8.55 -8.00
C SER A 80 2.97 -7.88 -7.79
N VAL A 81 2.94 -6.91 -6.89
CA VAL A 81 1.72 -6.18 -6.52
C VAL A 81 1.95 -4.70 -6.76
N GLY A 82 1.04 -4.06 -7.49
CA GLY A 82 1.25 -2.69 -7.92
C GLY A 82 0.11 -2.10 -8.74
N TYR A 83 0.48 -1.21 -9.64
CA TYR A 83 -0.42 -0.41 -10.45
C TYR A 83 0.03 -0.39 -11.90
N THR A 84 -0.95 -0.30 -12.81
CA THR A 84 -0.73 -0.16 -14.25
C THR A 84 -1.46 1.08 -14.74
N SER A 85 -0.97 1.71 -15.81
CA SER A 85 -1.54 2.92 -16.43
C SER A 85 -1.51 4.17 -15.56
N GLU A 86 -2.16 4.17 -14.39
CA GLU A 86 -2.18 5.29 -13.46
C GLU A 86 -2.40 4.85 -12.01
N VAL A 87 -1.98 5.70 -11.08
CA VAL A 87 -2.34 5.61 -9.67
C VAL A 87 -2.48 7.01 -9.08
N VAL A 88 -3.58 7.24 -8.37
CA VAL A 88 -3.79 8.43 -7.56
C VAL A 88 -3.71 7.98 -6.10
N ILE A 89 -2.71 8.43 -5.37
CA ILE A 89 -2.49 8.06 -3.95
C ILE A 89 -2.99 9.23 -3.09
N PRO A 90 -4.18 9.13 -2.47
CA PRO A 90 -4.62 10.12 -1.50
C PRO A 90 -3.63 10.23 -0.33
N LEU A 91 -3.38 11.47 0.08
CA LEU A 91 -2.51 11.84 1.17
C LEU A 91 -3.34 12.59 2.20
N HIS A 92 -3.56 11.97 3.35
CA HIS A 92 -4.25 12.57 4.48
C HIS A 92 -3.24 13.20 5.42
N MET A 93 -3.46 14.46 5.81
CA MET A 93 -2.47 15.23 6.57
C MET A 93 -3.09 15.98 7.73
N THR A 94 -2.36 16.05 8.83
CA THR A 94 -2.70 16.90 9.98
C THR A 94 -1.81 18.15 10.00
N ALA A 95 -2.40 19.30 10.30
CA ALA A 95 -1.66 20.55 10.42
C ALA A 95 -1.05 20.68 11.82
N GLN A 96 0.12 21.33 11.93
CA GLN A 96 0.69 21.70 13.24
C GLN A 96 -0.08 22.86 13.87
N SER A 97 -0.48 23.83 13.04
CA SER A 97 -1.29 25.00 13.39
C SER A 97 -2.54 25.01 12.52
N SER A 98 -3.70 24.96 13.18
CA SER A 98 -5.00 24.95 12.50
C SER A 98 -5.31 26.29 11.83
N GLY A 99 -6.09 26.25 10.75
CA GLY A 99 -6.55 27.44 10.04
C GLY A 99 -5.52 28.11 9.11
N ALA A 100 -4.24 27.75 9.20
CA ALA A 100 -3.20 28.21 8.27
C ALA A 100 -3.04 27.26 7.07
N ALA A 101 -2.52 27.80 5.95
CA ALA A 101 -2.11 26.98 4.82
C ALA A 101 -0.99 26.00 5.23
N MET A 102 -0.89 24.88 4.52
CA MET A 102 0.23 23.96 4.65
C MET A 102 1.08 24.04 3.39
N HIS A 103 2.39 23.82 3.50
CA HIS A 103 3.26 23.66 2.35
C HIS A 103 3.75 22.21 2.35
N LEU A 104 3.27 21.42 1.39
CA LEU A 104 3.73 20.06 1.24
C LEU A 104 4.90 20.07 0.26
N GLN A 105 6.07 19.68 0.75
CA GLN A 105 7.24 19.39 -0.06
C GLN A 105 7.68 17.96 0.22
N GLY A 106 7.98 17.21 -0.83
CA GLY A 106 8.41 15.85 -0.66
C GLY A 106 9.09 15.24 -1.87
N ALA A 107 9.63 14.06 -1.63
CA ALA A 107 10.18 13.18 -2.63
C ALA A 107 9.54 11.80 -2.50
N LEU A 108 9.29 11.16 -3.63
CA LEU A 108 8.88 9.76 -3.69
C LEU A 108 9.91 8.98 -4.52
N GLN A 109 10.57 8.02 -3.89
CA GLN A 109 11.32 7.00 -4.59
C GLN A 109 10.38 5.84 -4.95
N ILE A 110 10.32 5.45 -6.22
CA ILE A 110 9.53 4.31 -6.71
C ILE A 110 10.34 3.42 -7.62
N GLY A 111 9.90 2.18 -7.83
CA GLY A 111 10.32 1.38 -8.98
C GLY A 111 9.34 1.53 -10.14
N LEU A 112 9.88 1.66 -11.34
CA LEU A 112 9.14 1.63 -12.60
C LEU A 112 9.58 0.40 -13.39
N CYS A 113 8.65 -0.49 -13.73
CA CYS A 113 8.97 -1.71 -14.43
C CYS A 113 8.25 -1.85 -15.78
N LYS A 114 9.01 -2.31 -16.77
CA LYS A 114 8.50 -2.79 -18.07
C LYS A 114 9.16 -4.12 -18.38
N ASP A 115 10.26 -4.10 -19.14
CA ASP A 115 11.10 -5.28 -19.39
C ASP A 115 12.16 -5.45 -18.29
N ILE A 116 12.60 -4.32 -17.74
CA ILE A 116 13.46 -4.20 -16.57
C ILE A 116 12.83 -3.22 -15.58
N CYS A 117 13.19 -3.36 -14.31
CA CYS A 117 12.70 -2.49 -13.27
C CYS A 117 13.79 -1.51 -12.84
N ILE A 118 13.49 -0.21 -12.91
CA ILE A 118 14.43 0.87 -12.61
C ILE A 118 13.90 1.76 -11.48
N PRO A 119 14.76 2.21 -10.55
CA PRO A 119 14.37 3.18 -9.53
C PRO A 119 14.20 4.57 -10.15
N ALA A 120 13.22 5.32 -9.67
CA ALA A 120 12.97 6.71 -10.03
C ALA A 120 12.71 7.56 -8.78
N ASN A 121 13.16 8.81 -8.81
CA ASN A 121 12.95 9.79 -7.75
C ASN A 121 12.07 10.93 -8.25
N LEU A 122 10.94 11.14 -7.58
CA LEU A 122 9.91 12.10 -7.97
C LEU A 122 9.82 13.20 -6.91
N ALA A 123 10.25 14.41 -7.26
CA ALA A 123 10.08 15.57 -6.40
C ALA A 123 8.76 16.29 -6.69
N PHE A 124 8.07 16.70 -5.63
CA PHE A 124 6.82 17.45 -5.71
C PHE A 124 6.75 18.51 -4.60
N ASN A 125 6.03 19.58 -4.89
CA ASN A 125 5.68 20.59 -3.91
C ASN A 125 4.33 21.24 -4.27
N ALA A 126 3.57 21.64 -3.26
CA ALA A 126 2.37 22.46 -3.43
C ALA A 126 2.00 23.17 -2.13
N VAL A 127 1.47 24.38 -2.28
CA VAL A 127 0.71 25.03 -1.21
C VAL A 127 -0.67 24.40 -1.13
N LEU A 128 -1.10 24.11 0.09
CA LEU A 128 -2.36 23.47 0.46
C LEU A 128 -3.21 24.50 1.21
N PRO A 129 -4.10 25.22 0.52
CA PRO A 129 -4.84 26.32 1.12
C PRO A 129 -5.81 25.85 2.21
N ALA A 130 -6.02 26.67 3.24
CA ALA A 130 -6.96 26.36 4.32
C ALA A 130 -8.43 26.67 3.95
N ASP A 131 -8.65 27.54 2.98
CA ASP A 131 -9.94 28.04 2.52
C ASP A 131 -10.56 27.20 1.38
N VAL A 132 -9.77 26.35 0.73
CA VAL A 132 -10.29 25.39 -0.26
C VAL A 132 -10.92 24.20 0.48
N THR A 133 -12.25 24.12 0.42
CA THR A 133 -13.03 23.06 1.10
C THR A 133 -13.80 22.16 0.13
N ARG A 134 -13.84 22.51 -1.15
CA ARG A 134 -14.54 21.74 -2.18
C ARG A 134 -13.71 20.50 -2.56
N PRO A 135 -14.28 19.27 -2.49
CA PRO A 135 -13.57 18.07 -2.89
C PRO A 135 -13.08 18.08 -4.34
N ASP A 136 -11.84 17.63 -4.54
CA ASP A 136 -11.32 17.32 -5.87
C ASP A 136 -11.93 15.98 -6.33
N PRO A 137 -12.60 15.93 -7.50
CA PRO A 137 -13.30 14.72 -7.94
C PRO A 137 -12.36 13.54 -8.23
N VAL A 138 -11.13 13.79 -8.67
CA VAL A 138 -10.13 12.73 -8.96
C VAL A 138 -9.70 12.08 -7.65
N ILE A 139 -9.43 12.90 -6.63
CA ILE A 139 -9.05 12.41 -5.30
C ILE A 139 -10.24 11.69 -4.64
N ALA A 140 -11.45 12.25 -4.76
CA ALA A 140 -12.68 11.63 -4.24
C ALA A 140 -12.92 10.23 -4.83
N ALA A 141 -12.74 10.06 -6.14
CA ALA A 141 -12.81 8.75 -6.78
C ALA A 141 -11.68 7.80 -6.32
N ALA A 142 -10.47 8.30 -6.14
CA ALA A 142 -9.36 7.49 -5.65
C ALA A 142 -9.59 6.96 -4.21
N MET A 143 -10.22 7.76 -3.34
CA MET A 143 -10.55 7.35 -1.98
C MET A 143 -11.61 6.23 -1.92
N THR A 144 -12.48 6.11 -2.93
CA THR A 144 -13.43 4.99 -3.00
C THR A 144 -12.77 3.72 -3.54
N ASN A 145 -11.72 3.85 -4.34
CA ASN A 145 -10.92 2.73 -4.84
C ASN A 145 -9.90 2.22 -3.80
N ARG A 146 -10.37 1.87 -2.60
CA ARG A 146 -9.55 1.25 -1.55
C ARG A 146 -9.95 -0.21 -1.32
N PRO A 147 -9.07 -1.06 -0.78
CA PRO A 147 -9.49 -2.34 -0.25
C PRO A 147 -10.63 -2.16 0.78
N TYR A 148 -11.61 -3.05 0.72
CA TYR A 148 -12.66 -3.11 1.73
C TYR A 148 -12.07 -3.45 3.09
N SER A 149 -12.60 -2.87 4.15
CA SER A 149 -12.28 -3.32 5.50
C SER A 149 -12.83 -4.73 5.74
N ALA A 150 -12.27 -5.42 6.75
CA ALA A 150 -12.77 -6.70 7.22
C ALA A 150 -14.31 -6.71 7.45
N ARG A 151 -14.86 -5.63 8.04
CA ARG A 151 -16.30 -5.49 8.26
C ARG A 151 -17.09 -5.38 6.95
N GLU A 152 -16.67 -4.49 6.04
CA GLU A 152 -17.35 -4.29 4.75
C GLU A 152 -17.34 -5.56 3.89
N ALA A 153 -16.28 -6.36 3.99
CA ALA A 153 -16.14 -7.61 3.26
C ALA A 153 -16.84 -8.82 3.91
N GLY A 154 -17.34 -8.68 5.14
CA GLY A 154 -17.98 -9.79 5.87
C GLY A 154 -16.99 -10.83 6.40
N VAL A 155 -15.77 -10.41 6.75
CA VAL A 155 -14.79 -11.29 7.40
C VAL A 155 -15.31 -11.70 8.78
N LEU A 156 -15.42 -13.00 9.02
CA LEU A 156 -15.92 -13.57 10.27
C LEU A 156 -14.81 -13.77 11.30
N GLY A 157 -13.58 -13.96 10.85
CA GLY A 157 -12.42 -14.08 11.73
C GLY A 157 -11.15 -14.49 11.00
N VAL A 158 -10.01 -14.22 11.65
CA VAL A 158 -8.68 -14.67 11.20
C VAL A 158 -7.98 -15.38 12.34
N THR A 159 -7.49 -16.59 12.10
CA THR A 159 -6.65 -17.34 13.03
C THR A 159 -5.28 -17.61 12.44
N CYS A 160 -4.26 -17.64 13.30
CA CYS A 160 -2.86 -17.78 12.93
C CYS A 160 -2.13 -18.81 13.80
N SER A 161 -1.63 -19.87 13.17
CA SER A 161 -0.61 -20.74 13.77
C SER A 161 0.78 -20.35 13.27
N ILE A 162 1.78 -20.54 14.14
CA ILE A 162 3.17 -20.18 13.86
C ILE A 162 4.03 -21.39 14.15
N GLU A 163 4.92 -21.72 13.23
CA GLU A 163 5.88 -22.81 13.36
C GLU A 163 7.31 -22.26 13.24
N ALA A 164 8.25 -22.87 13.97
CA ALA A 164 9.66 -22.51 13.83
C ALA A 164 10.20 -23.09 12.51
N ALA A 165 10.90 -22.26 11.74
CA ALA A 165 11.57 -22.71 10.54
C ALA A 165 13.00 -23.16 10.84
N THR A 166 13.55 -24.05 10.02
CA THR A 166 14.87 -24.68 10.27
C THR A 166 16.06 -23.73 10.14
N ASP A 167 15.87 -22.55 9.53
CA ASP A 167 16.90 -21.51 9.33
C ASP A 167 16.80 -20.36 10.35
N GLY A 168 16.03 -20.54 11.43
CA GLY A 168 15.81 -19.49 12.43
C GLY A 168 14.70 -18.48 12.09
N GLY A 169 14.01 -18.67 10.96
CA GLY A 169 12.77 -17.96 10.64
C GLY A 169 11.53 -18.54 11.31
N LEU A 170 10.36 -17.99 10.95
CA LEU A 170 9.05 -18.51 11.32
C LEU A 170 8.25 -18.83 10.06
N VAL A 171 7.36 -19.82 10.15
CA VAL A 171 6.30 -20.06 9.16
C VAL A 171 4.98 -19.64 9.79
N LEU A 172 4.27 -18.72 9.15
CA LEU A 172 2.95 -18.26 9.53
C LEU A 172 1.91 -18.95 8.66
N HIS A 173 0.94 -19.60 9.30
CA HIS A 173 -0.25 -20.13 8.62
C HIS A 173 -1.46 -19.34 9.09
N ALA A 174 -2.11 -18.63 8.17
CA ALA A 174 -3.33 -17.88 8.42
C ALA A 174 -4.55 -18.60 7.81
N LYS A 175 -5.65 -18.61 8.56
CA LYS A 175 -6.98 -19.01 8.07
C LYS A 175 -7.91 -17.82 8.18
N ILE A 176 -8.38 -17.33 7.04
CA ILE A 176 -9.23 -16.15 6.92
C ILE A 176 -10.64 -16.64 6.56
N ASN A 177 -11.57 -16.59 7.50
CA ASN A 177 -12.96 -16.95 7.24
C ASN A 177 -13.69 -15.74 6.66
N MET A 178 -13.93 -15.75 5.35
CA MET A 178 -14.54 -14.64 4.62
C MET A 178 -15.20 -15.11 3.32
N PRO A 179 -16.27 -14.42 2.87
CA PRO A 179 -16.80 -14.61 1.53
C PRO A 179 -15.72 -14.40 0.47
N SER A 180 -15.83 -15.09 -0.67
CA SER A 180 -14.83 -14.96 -1.74
C SER A 180 -14.67 -13.52 -2.23
N ALA A 181 -13.43 -13.15 -2.51
CA ALA A 181 -13.01 -11.93 -3.19
C ALA A 181 -13.05 -12.06 -4.72
N GLY A 182 -13.36 -13.25 -5.24
CA GLY A 182 -13.52 -13.55 -6.67
C GLY A 182 -12.27 -14.15 -7.30
N GLY A 183 -12.45 -15.14 -8.17
CA GLY A 183 -11.37 -15.76 -8.95
C GLY A 183 -10.26 -16.38 -8.10
N ILE A 184 -9.02 -16.23 -8.59
CA ILE A 184 -7.82 -16.56 -7.81
C ILE A 184 -7.59 -15.45 -6.78
N GLU A 185 -7.37 -15.85 -5.54
CA GLU A 185 -7.20 -14.92 -4.42
C GLU A 185 -5.77 -14.99 -3.93
N TYR A 186 -5.06 -13.87 -4.07
CA TYR A 186 -3.71 -13.70 -3.56
C TYR A 186 -3.76 -13.04 -2.19
N VAL A 187 -2.86 -13.45 -1.30
CA VAL A 187 -2.69 -12.80 0.00
C VAL A 187 -1.34 -12.09 0.05
N VAL A 188 -1.36 -10.87 0.56
CA VAL A 188 -0.16 -10.12 0.97
C VAL A 188 -0.18 -10.01 2.49
N VAL A 189 0.95 -10.27 3.13
CA VAL A 189 1.10 -10.19 4.58
C VAL A 189 2.15 -9.13 4.92
N GLU A 190 1.76 -8.15 5.72
CA GLU A 190 2.67 -7.16 6.30
C GLU A 190 2.82 -7.45 7.81
N ALA A 191 4.05 -7.56 8.31
CA ALA A 191 4.32 -7.94 9.69
C ALA A 191 4.16 -6.82 10.72
N GLY A 192 3.84 -5.59 10.29
CA GLY A 192 3.79 -4.40 11.15
C GLY A 192 5.16 -3.92 11.66
N ASN A 193 6.21 -4.74 11.54
CA ASN A 193 7.59 -4.42 11.88
C ASN A 193 8.45 -4.36 10.60
N PRO A 194 9.04 -3.21 10.25
CA PRO A 194 9.84 -3.05 9.03
C PRO A 194 11.16 -3.84 9.04
N ARG A 195 11.56 -4.42 10.17
CA ARG A 195 12.74 -5.31 10.29
C ARG A 195 12.41 -6.78 10.00
N LEU A 196 11.16 -7.10 9.73
CA LEU A 196 10.74 -8.45 9.35
C LEU A 196 10.48 -8.49 7.85
N TRP A 197 11.25 -9.31 7.16
CA TRP A 197 10.94 -9.70 5.79
C TRP A 197 9.85 -10.78 5.82
N VAL A 198 8.88 -10.64 4.92
CA VAL A 198 7.77 -11.57 4.74
C VAL A 198 7.84 -12.05 3.30
N ALA A 199 8.04 -13.35 3.11
CA ALA A 199 8.04 -13.96 1.80
C ALA A 199 6.65 -13.85 1.16
N GLU A 200 6.60 -13.92 -0.16
CA GLU A 200 5.35 -14.09 -0.88
C GLU A 200 4.52 -15.28 -0.32
N PRO A 201 3.28 -15.05 0.17
CA PRO A 201 2.45 -16.13 0.68
C PRO A 201 1.87 -17.00 -0.44
N ASP A 202 1.89 -18.32 -0.22
CA ASP A 202 1.00 -19.25 -0.93
C ASP A 202 -0.41 -19.12 -0.37
N SER A 203 -1.42 -19.08 -1.24
CA SER A 203 -2.82 -19.04 -0.84
C SER A 203 -3.71 -20.01 -1.61
N HIS A 204 -4.68 -20.57 -0.91
CA HIS A 204 -5.72 -21.41 -1.51
C HIS A 204 -7.03 -21.29 -0.74
N ARG A 205 -8.15 -21.45 -1.44
CA ARG A 205 -9.48 -21.40 -0.84
C ARG A 205 -10.04 -22.80 -0.64
N ASP A 206 -10.62 -23.02 0.53
CA ASP A 206 -11.47 -24.16 0.85
C ASP A 206 -12.81 -23.65 1.41
N GLY A 207 -13.84 -23.68 0.56
CA GLY A 207 -15.15 -23.11 0.87
C GLY A 207 -15.08 -21.64 1.32
N MET A 208 -15.49 -21.38 2.56
CA MET A 208 -15.49 -20.04 3.17
C MET A 208 -14.14 -19.63 3.77
N THR A 209 -13.15 -20.52 3.78
CA THR A 209 -11.84 -20.25 4.38
C THR A 209 -10.79 -20.04 3.31
N LEU A 210 -10.13 -18.88 3.35
CA LEU A 210 -8.90 -18.64 2.60
C LEU A 210 -7.71 -18.97 3.50
N HIS A 211 -6.91 -19.92 3.05
CA HIS A 211 -5.67 -20.32 3.71
C HIS A 211 -4.51 -19.55 3.08
N ALA A 212 -3.62 -19.01 3.90
CA ALA A 212 -2.38 -18.39 3.46
C ALA A 212 -1.21 -18.89 4.31
N SER A 213 -0.09 -19.23 3.68
CA SER A 213 1.13 -19.64 4.37
C SER A 213 2.33 -18.84 3.87
N THR A 214 3.15 -18.32 4.77
CA THR A 214 4.33 -17.53 4.40
C THR A 214 5.45 -17.69 5.42
N ARG A 215 6.68 -17.44 4.97
CA ARG A 215 7.87 -17.36 5.81
C ARG A 215 8.12 -15.93 6.28
N LEU A 216 8.52 -15.79 7.54
CA LEU A 216 9.00 -14.54 8.10
C LEU A 216 10.43 -14.71 8.60
N MET A 217 11.27 -13.70 8.36
CA MET A 217 12.63 -13.66 8.87
C MET A 217 12.99 -12.24 9.30
N HIS A 218 13.81 -12.11 10.34
CA HIS A 218 14.42 -10.82 10.64
C HIS A 218 15.48 -10.50 9.59
N VAL A 219 15.52 -9.26 9.10
CA VAL A 219 16.45 -8.84 8.03
C VAL A 219 17.93 -9.03 8.38
N ASP A 220 18.28 -9.00 9.67
CA ASP A 220 19.63 -9.31 10.17
C ASP A 220 19.84 -10.78 10.60
N GLY A 221 18.88 -11.68 10.36
CA GLY A 221 18.98 -13.10 10.74
C GLY A 221 18.92 -13.37 12.25
N ARG A 222 18.37 -12.45 13.04
CA ARG A 222 18.24 -12.57 14.51
C ARG A 222 16.90 -13.16 14.90
N SER A 223 16.81 -13.73 16.10
CA SER A 223 15.53 -14.11 16.70
C SER A 223 14.62 -12.91 16.90
N PHE A 224 13.32 -13.12 16.76
CA PHE A 224 12.31 -12.07 16.86
C PHE A 224 11.01 -12.65 17.42
N VAL A 225 10.15 -11.75 17.93
CA VAL A 225 8.80 -12.07 18.35
C VAL A 225 7.84 -11.45 17.34
N LEU A 226 6.81 -12.21 16.96
CA LEU A 226 5.76 -11.73 16.07
C LEU A 226 4.57 -11.22 16.89
N ASP A 227 4.24 -9.93 16.75
CA ASP A 227 3.02 -9.37 17.31
C ASP A 227 1.86 -9.59 16.33
N ARG A 228 1.01 -10.57 16.64
CA ARG A 228 -0.14 -10.94 15.81
C ARG A 228 -1.15 -9.81 15.64
N SER A 229 -1.19 -8.82 16.53
CA SER A 229 -2.12 -7.70 16.43
C SER A 229 -1.73 -6.68 15.35
N THR A 230 -0.45 -6.69 14.96
CA THR A 230 0.09 -5.78 13.93
C THR A 230 0.22 -6.41 12.56
N LEU A 231 -0.04 -7.73 12.45
CA LEU A 231 -0.15 -8.41 11.16
C LEU A 231 -1.27 -7.80 10.33
N ARG A 232 -0.99 -7.44 9.08
CA ARG A 232 -2.01 -7.03 8.12
C ARG A 232 -2.05 -8.03 6.99
N PHE A 233 -3.25 -8.47 6.65
CA PHE A 233 -3.55 -9.33 5.52
C PHE A 233 -4.33 -8.53 4.49
N THR A 234 -3.78 -8.40 3.29
CA THR A 234 -4.53 -7.86 2.16
C THR A 234 -4.84 -8.99 1.18
N VAL A 235 -6.12 -9.34 1.07
CA VAL A 235 -6.62 -10.32 0.10
C VAL A 235 -6.95 -9.59 -1.18
N ILE A 236 -6.41 -10.03 -2.31
CA ILE A 236 -6.63 -9.43 -3.63
C ILE A 236 -7.23 -10.51 -4.53
N GLY A 237 -8.52 -10.37 -4.85
CA GLY A 237 -9.23 -11.21 -5.82
C GLY A 237 -9.68 -10.41 -7.04
N GLU A 238 -10.34 -11.07 -7.98
CA GLU A 238 -10.81 -10.47 -9.23
C GLU A 238 -11.94 -9.44 -9.03
N SER A 239 -12.79 -9.64 -8.02
CA SER A 239 -13.96 -8.78 -7.79
C SER A 239 -13.68 -7.66 -6.78
N ARG A 240 -12.75 -7.87 -5.84
CA ARG A 240 -12.44 -6.91 -4.77
C ARG A 240 -11.12 -7.24 -4.07
N ALA A 241 -10.59 -6.24 -3.36
CA ALA A 241 -9.56 -6.43 -2.36
C ALA A 241 -10.10 -6.18 -0.95
N VAL A 242 -9.51 -6.84 0.05
CA VAL A 242 -9.91 -6.74 1.46
C VAL A 242 -8.68 -6.56 2.34
N ASP A 243 -8.67 -5.51 3.17
CA ASP A 243 -7.63 -5.25 4.16
C ASP A 243 -8.09 -5.65 5.56
N ILE A 244 -7.30 -6.50 6.22
CA ILE A 244 -7.62 -7.11 7.51
C ILE A 244 -6.44 -6.90 8.44
N LEU A 245 -6.71 -6.41 9.65
CA LEU A 245 -5.69 -6.17 10.67
C LEU A 245 -5.86 -7.17 11.82
N GLY A 246 -4.74 -7.76 12.20
CA GLY A 246 -4.60 -8.70 13.29
C GLY A 246 -5.03 -10.12 12.94
N CYS A 247 -4.61 -11.06 13.78
CA CYS A 247 -5.20 -12.39 13.84
C CYS A 247 -5.16 -12.97 15.26
N ALA A 248 -6.13 -13.85 15.54
CA ALA A 248 -6.16 -14.63 16.77
C ALA A 248 -5.21 -15.83 16.69
N SER A 249 -4.91 -16.44 17.83
CA SER A 249 -4.24 -17.75 17.92
C SER A 249 -5.19 -18.88 17.54
#